data_AF-A0A3M2BV20-F1
#
_entry.id   AF-A0A3M2BV20-F1
#
_cell.length_a   1.000
_cell.length_b   1.000
_cell.length_c   1.000
_cell.angle_alpha   90.00
_cell.angle_beta   90.00
_cell.angle_gamma   90.00
#
_symmetry.space_group_name_H-M   'P 1'
#
loop_
_entity.id
_entity.type
_entity.pdbx_description
1 polymer ?
#
loop_
_entity_poly.entity_id
_entity_poly.type
_entity_poly.pdbx_seq_one_letter_code
_entity_poly.pdbx_strand_id
1 'polypeptide(L)'
;MRGIAVLLVAIGLLQMVGDVADVAVLKGLGAASGASPAPKVFSAVGGYETFSTRFFLEWTDAAGAAHSLELTPAVAARLAGPYNRRNVYGAAIAYGPVLATNPRTRPLLRAVMRYALCGDAPLLAELGIDAAAAAGRVRLRFVPLPGTDMGGLPRSLEPDCR
;
A
#
# COMPACT_ATOMS: atom_id res chain seq x y z
N MET A 1 -32.95 26.60 -4.69
CA MET A 1 -32.23 26.03 -3.52
C MET A 1 -32.49 24.53 -3.33
N ARG A 2 -33.74 24.04 -3.26
CA ARG A 2 -34.03 22.60 -3.05
C ARG A 2 -33.41 21.66 -4.09
N GLY A 3 -33.49 21.98 -5.39
CA GLY A 3 -32.94 21.13 -6.45
C GLY A 3 -31.42 20.97 -6.39
N ILE A 4 -30.69 22.02 -6.01
CA ILE A 4 -29.23 21.99 -5.84
C ILE A 4 -28.86 21.09 -4.66
N ALA A 5 -29.59 21.18 -3.54
CA ALA A 5 -29.36 20.32 -2.38
C ALA A 5 -29.57 18.83 -2.72
N VAL A 6 -30.64 18.50 -3.45
CA VAL A 6 -30.90 17.13 -3.92
C VAL A 6 -29.78 16.63 -4.82
N LEU A 7 -29.31 17.46 -5.76
CA LEU A 7 -28.21 17.10 -6.65
C LEU A 7 -26.91 16.83 -5.87
N LEU A 8 -26.56 17.67 -4.90
CA LEU A 8 -25.37 17.48 -4.07
C LEU A 8 -25.44 16.19 -3.24
N VAL A 9 -26.62 15.85 -2.69
CA VAL A 9 -26.83 14.59 -1.98
C VAL A 9 -26.70 13.40 -2.94
N ALA A 10 -27.28 13.47 -4.13
CA ALA A 10 -27.17 12.43 -5.14
C ALA A 10 -25.72 12.18 -5.58
N ILE A 11 -24.96 13.25 -5.81
CA ILE A 11 -23.51 13.17 -6.08
C ILE A 11 -22.80 12.57 -4.86
N GLY A 12 -23.09 13.06 -3.66
CA GLY A 12 -22.47 12.62 -2.41
C GLY A 12 -22.59 11.11 -2.15
N LEU A 13 -23.71 10.50 -2.56
CA LEU A 13 -23.98 9.06 -2.37
C LEU A 13 -23.46 8.17 -3.50
N LEU A 14 -22.97 8.74 -4.60
CA LEU A 14 -22.66 8.00 -5.82
C LEU A 14 -21.63 6.88 -5.62
N GLN A 15 -20.57 7.14 -4.84
CA GLN A 15 -19.58 6.11 -4.50
C GLN A 15 -20.18 4.97 -3.67
N MET A 16 -20.98 5.30 -2.64
CA MET A 16 -21.60 4.30 -1.76
C MET A 16 -22.57 3.41 -2.53
N VAL A 17 -23.42 4.00 -3.37
CA VAL A 17 -24.34 3.25 -4.23
C VAL A 17 -23.54 2.38 -5.21
N GLY A 18 -22.47 2.91 -5.80
CA GLY A 18 -21.58 2.15 -6.68
C GLY A 18 -20.92 0.96 -5.98
N ASP A 19 -20.56 1.10 -4.71
CA ASP A 19 -20.02 -0.01 -3.91
C ASP A 19 -21.07 -1.06 -3.54
N VAL A 20 -22.28 -0.65 -3.11
CA VAL A 20 -23.36 -1.59 -2.75
C VAL A 20 -23.89 -2.35 -3.97
N ALA A 21 -23.99 -1.67 -5.12
CA ALA A 21 -24.49 -2.25 -6.36
C ALA A 21 -23.38 -2.91 -7.22
N ASP A 22 -22.12 -2.88 -6.78
CA ASP A 22 -20.94 -3.35 -7.52
C ASP A 22 -20.79 -2.75 -8.94
N VAL A 23 -21.11 -1.45 -9.08
CA VAL A 23 -21.03 -0.72 -10.35
C VAL A 23 -19.80 0.19 -10.38
N ALA A 24 -18.71 -0.31 -10.99
CA ALA A 24 -17.42 0.38 -11.04
C ALA A 24 -17.47 1.79 -11.67
N VAL A 25 -18.31 1.99 -12.69
CA VAL A 25 -18.46 3.30 -13.35
C VAL A 25 -19.06 4.33 -12.39
N LEU A 26 -20.09 3.94 -11.64
CA LEU A 26 -20.77 4.81 -10.69
C LEU A 26 -19.82 5.25 -9.56
N LYS A 27 -19.05 4.28 -9.05
CA LYS A 27 -17.99 4.53 -8.08
C LYS A 27 -16.90 5.46 -8.63
N GLY A 28 -16.49 5.25 -9.88
CA GLY A 28 -15.50 6.09 -10.56
C GLY A 28 -15.97 7.53 -10.73
N LEU A 29 -17.21 7.75 -11.15
CA LEU A 29 -17.80 9.09 -11.28
C LEU A 29 -17.91 9.79 -9.91
N GLY A 30 -18.32 9.04 -8.88
CA GLY A 30 -18.37 9.54 -7.50
C GLY A 30 -16.98 9.95 -7.01
N ALA A 31 -15.95 9.14 -7.28
CA ALA A 31 -14.55 9.45 -6.95
C ALA A 31 -14.01 10.67 -7.68
N ALA A 32 -14.22 10.76 -8.99
CA ALA A 32 -13.76 11.87 -9.80
C ALA A 32 -14.37 13.21 -9.34
N SER A 33 -15.59 13.20 -8.81
CA SER A 33 -16.26 14.41 -8.32
C SER A 33 -15.60 15.04 -7.07
N GLY A 34 -14.88 14.25 -6.27
CA GLY A 34 -14.37 14.65 -4.94
C GLY A 34 -15.46 14.94 -3.88
N ALA A 35 -16.71 15.15 -4.29
CA ALA A 35 -17.85 15.47 -3.44
C ALA A 35 -18.56 14.23 -2.86
N SER A 36 -18.19 13.03 -3.30
CA SER A 36 -18.73 11.75 -2.82
C SER A 36 -17.69 10.98 -2.00
N PRO A 37 -17.23 11.46 -0.83
CA PRO A 37 -16.23 10.73 -0.07
C PRO A 37 -16.82 9.43 0.49
N ALA A 38 -16.25 8.29 0.11
CA ALA A 38 -16.40 7.04 0.85
C ALA A 38 -15.10 6.81 1.64
N PRO A 39 -15.01 7.23 2.92
CA PRO A 39 -13.79 7.08 3.70
C PRO A 39 -13.53 5.59 3.97
N LYS A 40 -12.69 4.98 3.14
CA LYS A 40 -12.26 3.58 3.26
C LYS A 40 -10.90 3.42 3.94
N VAL A 41 -10.38 4.51 4.49
CA VAL A 41 -9.19 4.47 5.35
C VAL A 41 -9.53 3.60 6.57
N PHE A 42 -8.68 2.61 6.89
CA PHE A 42 -8.90 1.61 7.94
C PHE A 42 -10.01 0.57 7.66
N SER A 43 -10.31 0.30 6.39
CA SER A 43 -11.20 -0.80 5.99
C SER A 43 -10.42 -1.92 5.29
N ALA A 44 -10.99 -3.14 5.29
CA ALA A 44 -10.44 -4.24 4.54
C ALA A 44 -10.66 -4.07 3.04
N VAL A 45 -9.63 -4.34 2.23
CA VAL A 45 -9.71 -4.33 0.76
C VAL A 45 -9.49 -5.74 0.25
N GLY A 46 -10.54 -6.36 -0.31
CA GLY A 46 -10.48 -7.76 -0.74
C GLY A 46 -10.24 -8.73 0.43
N GLY A 47 -10.82 -8.44 1.60
CA GLY A 47 -10.62 -9.23 2.83
C GLY A 47 -9.33 -8.91 3.60
N TYR A 48 -8.42 -8.12 3.01
CA TYR A 48 -7.15 -7.77 3.61
C TYR A 48 -7.20 -6.44 4.34
N GLU A 49 -6.96 -6.48 5.65
CA GLU A 49 -6.94 -5.30 6.51
C GLU A 49 -5.50 -4.80 6.70
N THR A 50 -5.23 -3.61 6.17
CA THR A 50 -3.88 -3.05 6.08
C THR A 50 -3.36 -2.46 7.40
N PHE A 51 -4.24 -1.99 8.28
CA PHE A 51 -3.86 -1.27 9.50
C PHE A 51 -3.29 -2.18 10.60
N SER A 52 -3.86 -3.37 10.72
CA SER A 52 -3.53 -4.39 11.73
C SER A 52 -2.52 -5.42 11.21
N THR A 53 -2.19 -5.38 9.93
CA THR A 53 -1.11 -6.18 9.35
C THR A 53 0.24 -5.66 9.79
N ARG A 54 1.13 -6.56 10.21
CA ARG A 54 2.53 -6.27 10.49
C ARG A 54 3.37 -6.48 9.24
N PHE A 55 4.33 -5.60 9.03
CA PHE A 55 5.15 -5.56 7.82
C PHE A 55 6.61 -5.77 8.18
N PHE A 56 7.29 -6.64 7.43
CA PHE A 56 8.70 -6.93 7.61
C PHE A 56 9.46 -6.71 6.31
N LEU A 57 10.60 -6.04 6.39
CA LEU A 57 11.64 -6.06 5.36
C LEU A 57 12.64 -7.14 5.71
N GLU A 58 12.84 -8.08 4.80
CA GLU A 58 13.76 -9.21 4.96
C GLU A 58 14.81 -9.18 3.87
N TRP A 59 16.06 -9.45 4.22
CA TRP A 59 17.15 -9.54 3.26
C TRP A 59 18.22 -10.50 3.73
N THR A 60 19.08 -10.90 2.81
CA THR A 60 20.31 -11.63 3.11
C THR A 60 21.48 -10.71 2.82
N ASP A 61 22.41 -10.61 3.75
CA ASP A 61 23.61 -9.81 3.54
C ASP A 61 24.66 -10.52 2.67
N ALA A 62 25.74 -9.81 2.33
CA ALA A 62 26.85 -10.35 1.54
C ALA A 62 27.58 -11.53 2.23
N ALA A 63 27.47 -11.67 3.55
CA ALA A 63 28.03 -12.78 4.32
C ALA A 63 27.07 -13.99 4.39
N GLY A 64 25.86 -13.87 3.81
CA GLY A 64 24.84 -14.92 3.84
C GLY A 64 23.98 -14.90 5.10
N ALA A 65 24.11 -13.92 5.99
CA ALA A 65 23.28 -13.82 7.19
C ALA A 65 21.91 -13.25 6.83
N ALA A 66 20.87 -13.85 7.40
CA ALA A 66 19.49 -13.42 7.22
C ALA A 66 19.13 -12.32 8.22
N HIS A 67 18.50 -11.26 7.72
CA HIS A 67 18.05 -10.11 8.49
C HIS A 67 16.55 -9.90 8.30
N SER A 68 15.90 -9.37 9.35
CA SER A 68 14.48 -9.02 9.33
C SER A 68 14.27 -7.75 10.15
N LEU A 69 13.61 -6.75 9.54
CA LEU A 69 13.24 -5.49 10.18
C LEU A 69 11.72 -5.33 10.14
N GLU A 70 11.09 -5.28 11.31
CA GLU A 70 9.68 -4.91 11.41
C GLU A 70 9.48 -3.40 11.23
N LEU A 71 8.56 -3.02 10.35
CA LEU A 71 8.22 -1.62 10.08
C LEU A 71 7.21 -1.10 11.10
N THR A 72 7.68 -0.95 12.34
CA THR A 72 6.90 -0.35 13.43
C THR A 72 6.74 1.17 13.25
N PRO A 73 5.84 1.84 13.99
CA PRO A 73 5.75 3.31 13.98
C PRO A 73 7.09 4.00 14.33
N ALA A 74 7.87 3.44 15.25
CA ALA A 74 9.18 3.98 15.62
C ALA A 74 10.22 3.84 14.49
N VAL A 75 10.14 2.77 13.69
CA VAL A 75 10.97 2.57 12.50
C VAL A 75 10.51 3.50 11.37
N ALA A 76 9.20 3.60 11.14
CA ALA A 76 8.62 4.50 10.13
C ALA A 76 8.88 5.98 10.43
N ALA A 77 9.05 6.36 11.70
CA ALA A 77 9.41 7.71 12.11
C ALA A 77 10.81 8.16 11.63
N ARG A 78 11.67 7.21 11.23
CA ARG A 78 12.99 7.50 10.64
C ARG A 78 12.89 8.04 9.21
N LEU A 79 11.74 7.82 8.54
CA LEU A 79 11.53 8.28 7.18
C LEU A 79 11.47 9.80 7.12
N ALA A 80 12.33 10.38 6.28
CA ALA A 80 12.48 11.80 6.13
C ALA A 80 11.51 12.39 5.08
N GLY A 81 11.41 13.72 5.10
CA GLY A 81 10.68 14.46 4.08
C GLY A 81 9.17 14.59 4.31
N PRO A 82 8.44 15.11 3.31
CA PRO A 82 7.04 15.50 3.46
C PRO A 82 6.10 14.29 3.59
N TYR A 83 4.93 14.53 4.21
CA TYR A 83 3.91 13.51 4.42
C TYR A 83 3.57 12.72 3.15
N ASN A 84 3.36 13.40 2.02
CA ASN A 84 2.96 12.75 0.77
C ASN A 84 3.97 11.67 0.32
N ARG A 85 5.27 11.93 0.48
CA ARG A 85 6.32 10.96 0.15
C ARG A 85 6.27 9.75 1.07
N ARG A 86 6.21 9.98 2.38
CA ARG A 86 6.10 8.90 3.38
C ARG A 86 4.84 8.06 3.17
N ASN A 87 3.74 8.72 2.80
CA ASN A 87 2.48 8.05 2.50
C ASN A 87 2.53 7.24 1.21
N VAL A 88 3.31 7.64 0.19
CA VAL A 88 3.51 6.83 -1.02
C VAL A 88 4.24 5.52 -0.69
N TYR A 89 5.31 5.56 0.12
CA TYR A 89 5.97 4.35 0.60
C TYR A 89 5.03 3.50 1.46
N GLY A 90 4.38 4.14 2.44
CA GLY A 90 3.43 3.48 3.32
C GLY A 90 2.30 2.79 2.55
N ALA A 91 1.71 3.46 1.55
CA ALA A 91 0.66 2.89 0.73
C ALA A 91 1.17 1.72 -0.14
N ALA A 92 2.35 1.84 -0.75
CA ALA A 92 2.94 0.77 -1.55
C ALA A 92 3.28 -0.48 -0.73
N ILE A 93 3.78 -0.29 0.50
CA ILE A 93 4.02 -1.38 1.45
C ILE A 93 2.69 -1.95 1.91
N ALA A 94 1.83 -1.14 2.51
CA ALA A 94 0.60 -1.58 3.15
C ALA A 94 -0.37 -2.23 2.17
N TYR A 95 -0.58 -1.65 0.98
CA TYR A 95 -1.49 -2.20 -0.04
C TYR A 95 -0.78 -3.11 -1.05
N GLY A 96 0.52 -3.36 -0.88
CA GLY A 96 1.34 -4.13 -1.83
C GLY A 96 0.65 -5.38 -2.36
N PRO A 97 0.13 -6.29 -1.51
CA PRO A 97 -0.52 -7.52 -1.96
C PRO A 97 -1.72 -7.27 -2.90
N VAL A 98 -2.55 -6.28 -2.59
CA VAL A 98 -3.72 -5.89 -3.41
C VAL A 98 -3.28 -5.24 -4.72
N LEU A 99 -2.28 -4.36 -4.66
CA LEU A 99 -1.77 -3.65 -5.83
C LEU A 99 -1.03 -4.61 -6.78
N ALA A 100 -0.36 -5.62 -6.25
CA ALA A 100 0.38 -6.62 -7.03
C ALA A 100 -0.56 -7.53 -7.83
N THR A 101 -1.73 -7.88 -7.27
CA THR A 101 -2.68 -8.80 -7.93
C THR A 101 -3.57 -8.11 -8.97
N ASN A 102 -3.67 -6.78 -8.94
CA ASN A 102 -4.48 -6.02 -9.89
C ASN A 102 -3.61 -5.50 -11.08
N PRO A 103 -3.90 -5.90 -12.34
CA PRO A 103 -3.14 -5.49 -13.52
C PRO A 103 -3.06 -3.98 -13.74
N ARG A 104 -4.08 -3.21 -13.32
CA ARG A 104 -4.13 -1.75 -13.50
C ARG A 104 -3.22 -1.00 -12.53
N THR A 105 -3.01 -1.54 -11.33
CA THR A 105 -2.22 -0.89 -10.28
C THR A 105 -0.82 -1.50 -10.10
N ARG A 106 -0.59 -2.72 -10.60
CA ARG A 106 0.72 -3.37 -10.59
C ARG A 106 1.85 -2.51 -11.18
N PRO A 107 1.69 -1.75 -12.28
CA PRO A 107 2.75 -0.88 -12.79
C PRO A 107 3.13 0.24 -11.80
N LEU A 108 2.14 0.83 -11.12
CA LEU A 108 2.36 1.85 -10.10
C LEU A 108 3.13 1.28 -8.91
N LEU A 109 2.70 0.12 -8.40
CA LEU A 109 3.42 -0.57 -7.32
C LEU A 109 4.87 -0.83 -7.71
N ARG A 110 5.11 -1.40 -8.89
CA ARG A 110 6.47 -1.69 -9.38
C ARG A 110 7.34 -0.44 -9.46
N ALA A 111 6.80 0.68 -9.94
CA ALA A 111 7.53 1.93 -10.01
C ALA A 111 7.96 2.41 -8.60
N VAL A 112 7.05 2.39 -7.63
CA VAL A 112 7.37 2.80 -6.24
C VAL A 112 8.36 1.84 -5.60
N MET A 113 8.13 0.53 -5.71
CA MET A 113 8.99 -0.50 -5.11
C MET A 113 10.40 -0.49 -5.69
N ARG A 114 10.53 -0.32 -7.02
CA ARG A 114 11.83 -0.21 -7.67
C ARG A 114 12.57 1.04 -7.23
N TYR A 115 11.89 2.18 -7.15
CA TYR A 115 12.51 3.41 -6.65
C TYR A 115 12.91 3.28 -5.17
N ALA A 116 12.09 2.65 -4.34
CA ALA A 116 12.33 2.57 -2.91
C ALA A 116 13.43 1.56 -2.53
N LEU A 117 13.49 0.42 -3.22
CA LEU A 117 14.25 -0.77 -2.78
C LEU A 117 15.35 -1.23 -3.75
N CYS A 118 15.44 -0.67 -4.95
CA CYS A 118 16.46 -1.03 -5.94
C CYS A 118 17.38 0.16 -6.25
N GLY A 119 18.52 -0.10 -6.89
CA GLY A 119 19.50 0.94 -7.24
C GLY A 119 20.02 1.63 -5.98
N ASP A 120 19.84 2.95 -5.91
CA ASP A 120 20.21 3.76 -4.73
C ASP A 120 19.38 3.42 -3.47
N ALA A 121 18.24 2.74 -3.65
CA ALA A 121 17.35 2.24 -2.59
C ALA A 121 17.15 3.21 -1.41
N PRO A 122 16.67 4.45 -1.65
CA PRO A 122 16.52 5.50 -0.63
C PRO A 122 15.70 5.08 0.59
N LEU A 123 14.73 4.17 0.43
CA LEU A 123 13.98 3.68 1.58
C LEU A 123 14.86 2.82 2.50
N LEU A 124 15.72 1.96 1.94
CA LEU A 124 16.64 1.15 2.75
C LEU A 124 17.62 2.04 3.51
N ALA A 125 18.19 3.04 2.83
CA ALA A 125 19.13 3.97 3.42
C ALA A 125 18.53 4.72 4.63
N GLU A 126 17.30 5.23 4.52
CA GLU A 126 16.61 5.92 5.62
C GLU A 126 16.25 4.99 6.79
N LEU A 127 16.07 3.70 6.51
CA LEU A 127 15.84 2.69 7.55
C LEU A 127 17.14 2.23 8.22
N GLY A 128 18.29 2.69 7.73
CA GLY A 128 19.62 2.31 8.21
C GLY A 128 20.09 0.96 7.67
N ILE A 129 19.53 0.52 6.55
CA ILE A 129 19.92 -0.72 5.85
C ILE A 129 20.87 -0.34 4.72
N ASP A 130 22.09 -0.88 4.75
CA ASP A 130 23.03 -0.72 3.64
C ASP A 130 22.53 -1.51 2.42
N ALA A 131 22.17 -0.77 1.37
CA ALA A 131 21.64 -1.32 0.12
C ALA A 131 22.69 -2.15 -0.65
N ALA A 132 23.98 -1.85 -0.49
CA ALA A 132 25.05 -2.64 -1.09
C ALA A 132 25.27 -3.95 -0.32
N ALA A 133 25.02 -3.95 1.00
CA ALA A 133 25.13 -5.13 1.84
C ALA A 133 23.94 -6.06 1.68
N ALA A 134 22.72 -5.54 1.48
CA ALA A 134 21.56 -6.35 1.14
C ALA A 134 21.75 -6.89 -0.29
N ALA A 135 22.08 -8.18 -0.44
CA ALA A 135 22.53 -8.82 -1.68
C ALA A 135 21.44 -8.92 -2.77
N GLY A 136 20.83 -7.79 -3.14
CA GLY A 136 19.84 -7.61 -4.20
C GLY A 136 18.46 -8.24 -3.97
N ARG A 137 18.24 -8.92 -2.84
CA ARG A 137 16.99 -9.66 -2.57
C ARG A 137 16.32 -9.19 -1.30
N VAL A 138 15.77 -7.97 -1.34
CA VAL A 138 14.87 -7.49 -0.30
C VAL A 138 13.49 -8.07 -0.54
N ARG A 139 12.86 -8.60 0.50
CA ARG A 139 11.50 -9.14 0.47
C ARG A 139 10.65 -8.40 1.49
N LEU A 140 9.46 -7.96 1.08
CA LEU A 140 8.41 -7.54 2.01
C LEU A 140 7.62 -8.78 2.43
N ARG A 141 7.47 -9.01 3.73
CA ARG A 141 6.60 -10.03 4.30
C ARG A 141 5.45 -9.40 5.06
N PHE A 142 4.26 -9.97 4.89
CA PHE A 142 3.00 -9.51 5.46
C PHE A 142 2.50 -10.53 6.49
N VAL A 143 2.23 -10.06 7.71
CA VAL A 143 1.67 -10.89 8.78
C VAL A 143 0.35 -10.28 9.22
N PRO A 144 -0.80 -10.84 8.81
CA PRO A 144 -2.10 -10.32 9.20
C PRO A 144 -2.33 -10.49 10.70
N LEU A 145 -3.31 -9.77 11.25
CA LEU A 145 -3.71 -9.92 12.66
C LEU A 145 -4.11 -11.37 12.95
N PRO A 146 -3.76 -11.95 14.11
CA PRO A 146 -4.21 -13.29 14.48
C PRO A 146 -5.73 -13.44 14.36
N GLY A 147 -6.18 -14.52 13.73
CA GLY A 147 -7.60 -14.78 13.47
C GLY A 147 -8.14 -14.11 12.20
N THR A 148 -7.33 -13.37 11.46
CA THR A 148 -7.66 -12.83 10.13
C THR A 148 -6.88 -13.55 9.03
N ASP A 149 -7.36 -13.45 7.78
CA ASP A 149 -6.70 -14.03 6.61
C ASP A 149 -6.49 -12.98 5.52
N MET A 150 -5.52 -13.23 4.64
CA MET A 150 -5.26 -12.40 3.45
C MET A 150 -5.98 -12.93 2.20
N GLY A 151 -6.80 -13.98 2.34
CA GLY A 151 -7.42 -14.67 1.22
C GLY A 151 -6.36 -15.23 0.26
N GLY A 152 -6.62 -15.09 -1.04
CA GLY A 152 -5.67 -15.48 -2.09
C GLY A 152 -4.54 -14.47 -2.36
N LEU A 153 -4.36 -13.45 -1.52
CA LEU A 153 -3.32 -12.43 -1.72
C LEU A 153 -1.93 -12.92 -1.28
N PRO A 154 -0.86 -12.44 -1.92
CA PRO A 154 0.49 -12.88 -1.58
C PRO A 154 0.90 -12.42 -0.18
N ARG A 155 1.49 -13.34 0.60
CA ARG A 155 2.06 -13.06 1.93
C ARG A 155 3.47 -12.50 1.89
N SER A 156 4.07 -12.42 0.70
CA SER A 156 5.32 -11.71 0.50
C SER A 156 5.42 -11.14 -0.90
N LEU A 157 6.21 -10.09 -1.05
CA LEU A 157 6.52 -9.46 -2.33
C LEU A 157 8.02 -9.21 -2.44
N GLU A 158 8.55 -9.47 -3.61
CA GLU A 158 9.92 -9.12 -3.97
C GLU A 158 9.88 -8.05 -5.07
N PRO A 159 10.63 -6.94 -4.93
CA PRO A 159 10.74 -5.94 -5.98
C PRO A 159 11.49 -6.54 -7.17
N ASP A 160 10.99 -6.25 -8.36
CA ASP A 160 11.71 -6.56 -9.61
C ASP A 160 12.75 -5.45 -9.86
N CYS A 161 14.01 -5.74 -9.52
CA CYS A 161 15.14 -4.82 -9.66
C CYS A 161 15.90 -4.98 -10.99
N ARG A 162 15.32 -5.69 -11.97
CA ARG A 162 15.90 -5.85 -13.31
C ARG A 162 15.63 -4.64 -14.21
#